data_AF-A0A7C1SFI7-F1
#
_entry.id   AF-A0A7C1SFI7-F1
#
_cell.length_a   1.000
_cell.length_b   1.000
_cell.length_c   1.000
_cell.angle_alpha   90.00
_cell.angle_beta   90.00
_cell.angle_gamma   90.00
#
_symmetry.space_group_name_H-M   'P 1'
#
loop_
_entity.id
_entity.type
_entity.pdbx_description
1 polymer ?
#
loop_
_entity_poly.entity_id
_entity_poly.type
_entity_poly.pdbx_seq_one_letter_code
_entity_poly.pdbx_strand_id
1 'polypeptide(L)'
;LMNFMLDHNTECGYTEVFPPILVNRQSMIGTGQLPKFEEDLFHVADPDFFLIPTAEVPVTNIHAGEILKEEDLPIYYTAYTPCFRREAGSHGKDTRGLIRQHQFNKVEMVKFVKPEDSYEELEKLTANAEDILQRLGLPYRTVVLCSGDTGFSASKTYDIEVWLPGQDKYREISSCSNFVDYQARRAGIRFKREGKKKTEFVHTINGSGLAMGRTLVAILENYQQSDGSVEIPEALRQYMGGMERIG
;
A
#
# COMPACT_ATOMS: atom_id res chain seq x y z
N LEU A 1 -8.02 -12.24 6.27
CA LEU A 1 -7.38 -10.91 6.10
C LEU A 1 -6.97 -10.66 4.66
N MET A 2 -5.98 -11.39 4.11
CA MET A 2 -5.57 -11.23 2.70
C MET A 2 -6.75 -11.31 1.73
N ASN A 3 -7.47 -12.43 1.71
CA ASN A 3 -8.62 -12.62 0.81
C ASN A 3 -9.67 -11.52 1.01
N PHE A 4 -10.07 -11.25 2.26
CA PHE A 4 -10.98 -10.15 2.59
C PHE A 4 -10.59 -8.80 1.99
N MET A 5 -9.31 -8.43 2.07
CA MET A 5 -8.78 -7.18 1.53
C MET A 5 -8.75 -7.18 -0.01
N LEU A 6 -8.35 -8.29 -0.62
CA LEU A 6 -8.34 -8.44 -2.08
C LEU A 6 -9.76 -8.40 -2.65
N ASP A 7 -10.68 -9.17 -2.09
CA ASP A 7 -12.09 -9.22 -2.49
C ASP A 7 -12.73 -7.83 -2.38
N HIS A 8 -12.50 -7.13 -1.27
CA HIS A 8 -12.93 -5.73 -1.09
C HIS A 8 -12.38 -4.79 -2.17
N ASN A 9 -11.07 -4.88 -2.46
CA ASN A 9 -10.49 -4.05 -3.50
C ASN A 9 -11.07 -4.40 -4.89
N THR A 10 -11.33 -5.66 -5.18
CA THR A 10 -12.00 -6.06 -6.42
C THR A 10 -13.43 -5.53 -6.49
N GLU A 11 -14.19 -5.50 -5.38
CA GLU A 11 -15.49 -4.81 -5.28
C GLU A 11 -15.37 -3.31 -5.61
N CYS A 12 -14.26 -2.68 -5.22
CA CYS A 12 -13.93 -1.28 -5.54
C CYS A 12 -13.39 -1.06 -6.98
N GLY A 13 -13.36 -2.10 -7.83
CA GLY A 13 -12.97 -2.00 -9.23
C GLY A 13 -11.46 -2.16 -9.50
N TYR A 14 -10.68 -2.59 -8.52
CA TYR A 14 -9.26 -2.92 -8.75
C TYR A 14 -9.12 -4.29 -9.43
N THR A 15 -8.22 -4.36 -10.40
CA THR A 15 -7.80 -5.64 -11.00
C THR A 15 -6.72 -6.28 -10.12
N GLU A 16 -6.95 -7.50 -9.66
CA GLU A 16 -5.94 -8.26 -8.92
C GLU A 16 -4.78 -8.67 -9.83
N VAL A 17 -3.55 -8.46 -9.36
CA VAL A 17 -2.32 -8.90 -10.04
C VAL A 17 -1.38 -9.60 -9.07
N PHE A 18 -0.58 -10.54 -9.59
CA PHE A 18 0.44 -11.25 -8.82
C PHE A 18 1.85 -10.87 -9.31
N PRO A 19 2.45 -9.80 -8.76
CA PRO A 19 3.73 -9.27 -9.24
C PRO A 19 4.94 -10.07 -8.71
N PRO A 20 6.11 -9.96 -9.36
CA PRO A 20 7.35 -10.52 -8.85
C PRO A 20 7.80 -9.82 -7.55
N ILE A 21 8.36 -10.60 -6.62
CA ILE A 21 8.92 -10.09 -5.36
C ILE A 21 10.40 -9.68 -5.45
N LEU A 22 11.06 -10.05 -6.56
CA LEU A 22 12.39 -9.61 -6.94
C LEU A 22 12.27 -8.70 -8.17
N VAL A 23 12.80 -7.48 -8.07
CA VAL A 23 12.75 -6.49 -9.14
C VAL A 23 14.13 -5.97 -9.47
N ASN A 24 14.35 -5.61 -10.74
CA ASN A 24 15.61 -5.04 -11.17
C ASN A 24 15.78 -3.61 -10.62
N ARG A 25 17.01 -3.09 -10.72
CA ARG A 25 17.36 -1.73 -10.31
C ARG A 25 16.51 -0.65 -10.99
N GLN A 26 16.15 -0.83 -12.26
CA GLN A 26 15.39 0.17 -13.02
C GLN A 26 13.99 0.37 -12.44
N SER A 27 13.32 -0.70 -12.01
CA SER A 27 12.02 -0.62 -11.35
C SER A 27 12.09 0.17 -10.04
N MET A 28 13.13 -0.08 -9.23
CA MET A 28 13.38 0.64 -7.98
C MET A 28 13.70 2.13 -8.20
N ILE A 29 14.36 2.48 -9.31
CA ILE A 29 14.58 3.89 -9.71
C ILE A 29 13.26 4.54 -10.13
N GLY A 30 12.41 3.79 -10.85
CA GLY A 30 11.10 4.23 -11.33
C GLY A 30 10.19 4.74 -10.22
N THR A 31 10.09 4.00 -9.12
CA THR A 31 9.25 4.35 -7.96
C THR A 31 9.94 5.20 -6.90
N GLY A 32 11.23 5.49 -7.07
CA GLY A 32 11.96 6.47 -6.25
C GLY A 32 12.70 5.90 -5.04
N GLN A 33 12.71 4.58 -4.85
CA GLN A 33 13.53 3.92 -3.82
C GLN A 33 15.02 4.13 -4.09
N LEU A 34 15.43 4.03 -5.35
CA LEU A 34 16.82 4.28 -5.76
C LEU A 34 17.02 5.66 -6.41
N PRO A 35 18.21 6.28 -6.22
CA PRO A 35 19.38 5.76 -5.50
C PRO A 35 19.39 6.06 -3.98
N LYS A 36 18.46 6.88 -3.48
CA LYS A 36 18.55 7.48 -2.14
C LYS A 36 18.42 6.46 -0.99
N PHE A 37 17.58 5.45 -1.14
CA PHE A 37 17.22 4.52 -0.06
C PHE A 37 17.80 3.12 -0.26
N GLU A 38 18.92 2.99 -1.00
CA GLU A 38 19.54 1.70 -1.27
C GLU A 38 19.90 0.93 0.02
N GLU A 39 20.32 1.65 1.07
CA GLU A 39 20.66 1.05 2.37
C GLU A 39 19.45 0.45 3.09
N ASP A 40 18.23 0.86 2.77
CA ASP A 40 16.99 0.34 3.37
C ASP A 40 16.47 -0.93 2.68
N LEU A 41 17.07 -1.34 1.57
CA LEU A 41 16.62 -2.44 0.73
C LEU A 41 17.47 -3.70 0.92
N PHE A 42 16.83 -4.87 0.83
CA PHE A 42 17.57 -6.12 0.67
C PHE A 42 17.97 -6.29 -0.79
N HIS A 43 19.27 -6.39 -1.03
CA HIS A 43 19.90 -6.53 -2.34
C HIS A 43 20.43 -7.94 -2.56
N VAL A 44 20.16 -8.49 -3.74
CA VAL A 44 20.75 -9.73 -4.27
C VAL A 44 21.78 -9.29 -5.30
N ALA A 45 23.06 -9.55 -5.01
CA ALA A 45 24.15 -8.98 -5.80
C ALA A 45 24.38 -9.67 -7.16
N ASP A 46 24.06 -10.96 -7.26
CA ASP A 46 24.23 -11.73 -8.49
C ASP A 46 23.10 -12.76 -8.64
N PRO A 47 22.13 -12.56 -9.57
CA PRO A 47 21.97 -11.38 -10.43
C PRO A 47 21.48 -10.12 -9.68
N ASP A 48 21.76 -8.90 -10.19
CA ASP A 48 21.42 -7.59 -9.59
C ASP A 48 19.90 -7.37 -9.44
N PHE A 49 19.37 -7.78 -8.30
CA PHE A 49 17.95 -7.68 -7.96
C PHE A 49 17.74 -7.17 -6.55
N PHE A 50 16.54 -6.67 -6.29
CA PHE A 50 16.13 -6.19 -4.98
C PHE A 50 14.85 -6.90 -4.58
N LEU A 51 14.76 -7.30 -3.31
CA LEU A 51 13.48 -7.68 -2.74
C LEU A 51 12.61 -6.43 -2.58
N ILE A 52 11.33 -6.55 -2.94
CA ILE A 52 10.42 -5.40 -2.93
C ILE A 52 10.08 -4.95 -1.51
N PRO A 53 10.16 -3.63 -1.20
CA PRO A 53 9.71 -3.09 0.09
C PRO A 53 8.19 -2.88 0.18
N THR A 54 7.50 -3.05 -0.95
CA THR A 54 6.07 -2.80 -1.16
C THR A 54 5.66 -3.29 -2.56
N ALA A 55 4.41 -3.75 -2.75
CA ALA A 55 3.92 -4.16 -4.07
C ALA A 55 3.80 -2.98 -5.05
N GLU A 56 3.76 -1.75 -4.53
CA GLU A 56 3.87 -0.52 -5.32
C GLU A 56 5.00 -0.59 -6.36
N VAL A 57 6.19 -1.08 -5.98
CA VAL A 57 7.36 -1.08 -6.87
C VAL A 57 7.08 -1.84 -8.17
N PRO A 58 6.78 -3.15 -8.13
CA PRO A 58 6.51 -3.88 -9.36
C PRO A 58 5.20 -3.46 -10.03
N VAL A 59 4.15 -3.12 -9.27
CA VAL A 59 2.83 -2.79 -9.85
C VAL A 59 2.87 -1.46 -10.62
N THR A 60 3.50 -0.42 -10.07
CA THR A 60 3.68 0.85 -10.80
C THR A 60 4.51 0.65 -12.07
N ASN A 61 5.48 -0.28 -12.05
CA ASN A 61 6.34 -0.57 -13.20
C ASN A 61 5.76 -1.56 -14.22
N ILE A 62 4.53 -2.08 -14.03
CA ILE A 62 3.85 -2.89 -15.06
C ILE A 62 3.82 -2.15 -16.40
N HIS A 63 3.56 -0.84 -16.35
CA HIS A 63 3.46 0.03 -17.53
C HIS A 63 4.75 0.83 -17.82
N ALA A 64 5.90 0.40 -17.31
CA ALA A 64 7.16 1.10 -17.52
C ALA A 64 7.51 1.19 -19.01
N GLY A 65 7.77 2.42 -19.50
CA GLY A 65 8.06 2.71 -20.89
C GLY A 65 6.85 2.74 -21.83
N GLU A 66 5.63 2.50 -21.34
CA GLU A 66 4.44 2.42 -22.16
C GLU A 66 3.80 3.78 -22.46
N ILE A 67 3.02 3.83 -23.55
CA ILE A 67 2.10 4.93 -23.87
C ILE A 67 0.69 4.35 -23.85
N LEU A 68 -0.01 4.58 -22.74
CA LEU A 68 -1.39 4.15 -22.50
C LEU A 68 -2.37 4.95 -23.38
N LYS A 69 -3.54 4.37 -23.64
CA LYS A 69 -4.63 5.11 -24.28
C LYS A 69 -5.41 5.89 -23.23
N GLU A 70 -5.96 7.04 -23.63
CA GLU A 70 -6.82 7.83 -22.74
C GLU A 70 -8.08 7.08 -22.30
N GLU A 71 -8.65 6.23 -23.17
CA GLU A 71 -9.85 5.41 -22.89
C GLU A 71 -9.64 4.34 -21.81
N ASP A 72 -8.38 3.93 -21.58
CA ASP A 72 -8.04 2.92 -20.58
C ASP A 72 -7.91 3.52 -19.17
N LEU A 73 -7.85 4.86 -19.04
CA LEU A 73 -7.68 5.55 -17.76
C LEU A 73 -9.04 5.91 -17.11
N PRO A 74 -9.18 5.72 -15.79
CA PRO A 74 -8.14 5.30 -14.85
C PRO A 74 -7.95 3.77 -14.79
N ILE A 75 -6.70 3.34 -14.55
CA ILE A 75 -6.34 1.92 -14.35
C ILE A 75 -6.10 1.68 -12.86
N TYR A 76 -6.71 0.64 -12.32
CA TYR A 76 -6.66 0.27 -10.91
C TYR A 76 -6.11 -1.14 -10.72
N TYR A 77 -5.04 -1.29 -9.94
CA TYR A 77 -4.50 -2.60 -9.57
C TYR A 77 -4.45 -2.79 -8.06
N THR A 78 -4.70 -4.03 -7.63
CA THR A 78 -4.41 -4.47 -6.26
C THR A 78 -3.53 -5.71 -6.26
N ALA A 79 -2.67 -5.82 -5.26
CA ALA A 79 -1.76 -6.95 -5.15
C ALA A 79 -1.46 -7.26 -3.68
N TYR A 80 -1.49 -8.55 -3.35
CA TYR A 80 -0.90 -9.06 -2.12
C TYR A 80 0.57 -9.43 -2.36
N THR A 81 1.48 -8.97 -1.50
CA THR A 81 2.88 -9.44 -1.50
C THR A 81 3.48 -9.51 -0.09
N PRO A 82 4.48 -10.38 0.12
CA PRO A 82 5.46 -10.14 1.17
C PRO A 82 6.32 -8.92 0.81
N CYS A 83 6.54 -8.06 1.80
CA CYS A 83 7.31 -6.83 1.73
C CYS A 83 8.56 -6.95 2.60
N PHE A 84 9.70 -6.49 2.09
CA PHE A 84 11.00 -6.65 2.73
C PHE A 84 11.68 -5.30 2.97
N ARG A 85 11.99 -4.98 4.23
CA ARG A 85 12.67 -3.72 4.60
C ARG A 85 13.80 -4.00 5.60
N ARG A 86 14.97 -3.40 5.38
CA ARG A 86 16.10 -3.54 6.30
C ARG A 86 15.89 -2.81 7.62
N GLU A 87 14.97 -1.85 7.65
CA GLU A 87 14.66 -1.04 8.84
C GLU A 87 15.94 -0.40 9.43
N ALA A 88 16.83 0.08 8.55
CA ALA A 88 18.08 0.69 8.97
C ALA A 88 17.80 1.96 9.80
N GLY A 89 18.47 2.09 10.95
CA GLY A 89 18.29 3.23 11.85
C GLY A 89 17.11 3.12 12.85
N SER A 90 16.34 2.02 12.86
CA SER A 90 15.25 1.81 13.82
C SER A 90 15.67 1.11 15.13
N HIS A 91 16.96 1.13 15.48
CA HIS A 91 17.48 0.39 16.65
C HIS A 91 16.70 0.70 17.93
N GLY A 92 16.04 -0.32 18.48
CA GLY A 92 15.29 -0.25 19.74
C GLY A 92 13.88 0.33 19.68
N LYS A 93 13.40 0.80 18.52
CA LYS A 93 12.03 1.32 18.36
C LYS A 93 11.08 0.24 17.83
N ASP A 94 10.00 -0.02 18.57
CA ASP A 94 8.92 -0.95 18.19
C ASP A 94 9.42 -2.37 17.82
N THR A 95 10.49 -2.85 18.46
CA THR A 95 11.13 -4.15 18.18
C THR A 95 10.35 -5.35 18.73
N ARG A 96 9.37 -5.13 19.61
CA ARG A 96 8.53 -6.18 20.20
C ARG A 96 7.22 -6.30 19.42
N GLY A 97 6.87 -7.52 19.01
CA GLY A 97 5.61 -7.81 18.33
C GLY A 97 5.68 -7.63 16.82
N LEU A 98 4.53 -7.41 16.17
CA LEU A 98 4.39 -7.46 14.70
C LEU A 98 4.34 -6.09 14.01
N ILE A 99 4.57 -4.99 14.74
CA ILE A 99 4.44 -3.63 14.19
C ILE A 99 5.58 -3.27 13.23
N ARG A 100 6.81 -3.68 13.55
CA ARG A 100 8.01 -3.45 12.74
C ARG A 100 8.77 -4.75 12.59
N GLN A 101 8.92 -5.23 11.35
CA GLN A 101 9.53 -6.50 11.00
C GLN A 101 10.31 -6.34 9.69
N HIS A 102 11.35 -7.16 9.47
CA HIS A 102 12.06 -7.17 8.19
C HIS A 102 11.22 -7.70 7.04
N GLN A 103 10.31 -8.63 7.34
CA GLN A 103 9.32 -9.13 6.41
C GLN A 103 7.93 -8.94 7.01
N PHE A 104 7.02 -8.37 6.23
CA PHE A 104 5.61 -8.26 6.57
C PHE A 104 4.75 -8.41 5.32
N ASN A 105 3.47 -8.66 5.50
CA ASN A 105 2.52 -8.85 4.41
C ASN A 105 1.65 -7.61 4.23
N LYS A 106 1.38 -7.24 2.98
CA LYS A 106 0.55 -6.09 2.65
C LYS A 106 -0.30 -6.37 1.41
N VAL A 107 -1.53 -5.85 1.41
CA VAL A 107 -2.33 -5.67 0.21
C VAL A 107 -2.19 -4.21 -0.23
N GLU A 108 -1.75 -3.99 -1.46
CA GLU A 108 -1.55 -2.66 -2.04
C GLU A 108 -2.69 -2.30 -2.97
N MET A 109 -2.97 -1.00 -3.08
CA MET A 109 -3.76 -0.40 -4.14
C MET A 109 -2.87 0.55 -4.93
N VAL A 110 -2.90 0.47 -6.26
CA VAL A 110 -2.16 1.36 -7.17
C VAL A 110 -3.10 1.86 -8.25
N LYS A 111 -3.03 3.16 -8.57
CA LYS A 111 -3.82 3.79 -9.62
C LYS A 111 -2.94 4.53 -10.61
N PHE A 112 -3.29 4.44 -11.88
CA PHE A 112 -2.80 5.30 -12.96
C PHE A 112 -3.95 6.14 -13.47
N VAL A 113 -3.79 7.46 -13.44
CA VAL A 113 -4.91 8.38 -13.65
C VAL A 113 -4.48 9.56 -14.50
N LYS A 114 -5.45 10.27 -15.09
CA LYS A 114 -5.18 11.53 -15.78
C LYS A 114 -4.74 12.60 -14.76
N PRO A 115 -3.88 13.55 -15.15
CA PRO A 115 -3.39 14.59 -14.23
C PRO A 115 -4.48 15.33 -13.45
N GLU A 116 -5.55 15.71 -14.16
CA GLU A 116 -6.69 16.47 -13.64
C GLU A 116 -7.49 15.73 -12.55
N ASP A 117 -7.47 14.39 -12.55
CA ASP A 117 -8.29 13.58 -11.65
C ASP A 117 -7.54 13.13 -10.38
N SER A 118 -6.21 13.32 -10.35
CA SER A 118 -5.33 12.66 -9.38
C SER A 118 -5.59 12.94 -7.90
N TYR A 119 -6.05 14.14 -7.56
CA TYR A 119 -6.38 14.48 -6.18
C TYR A 119 -7.72 13.87 -5.76
N GLU A 120 -8.72 13.86 -6.64
CA GLU A 120 -9.99 13.16 -6.38
C GLU A 120 -9.76 11.65 -6.23
N GLU A 121 -8.90 11.08 -7.08
CA GLU A 121 -8.56 9.66 -7.03
C GLU A 121 -7.77 9.26 -5.77
N LEU A 122 -7.01 10.19 -5.18
CA LEU A 122 -6.39 10.04 -3.86
C LEU A 122 -7.46 9.96 -2.77
N GLU A 123 -8.45 10.86 -2.76
CA GLU A 123 -9.54 10.82 -1.77
C GLU A 123 -10.31 9.50 -1.86
N LYS A 124 -10.61 9.03 -3.08
CA LYS A 124 -11.24 7.69 -3.30
C LYS A 124 -10.36 6.55 -2.80
N LEU A 125 -9.04 6.61 -3.05
CA LEU A 125 -8.12 5.57 -2.60
C LEU A 125 -8.04 5.51 -1.07
N THR A 126 -7.96 6.67 -0.40
CA THR A 126 -7.98 6.75 1.06
C THR A 126 -9.29 6.18 1.62
N ALA A 127 -10.44 6.56 1.05
CA ALA A 127 -11.74 6.01 1.45
C ALA A 127 -11.82 4.48 1.28
N ASN A 128 -11.24 3.92 0.22
CA ASN A 128 -11.20 2.47 0.04
C ASN A 128 -10.40 1.76 1.14
N ALA A 129 -9.29 2.35 1.60
CA ALA A 129 -8.51 1.81 2.72
C ALA A 129 -9.25 1.97 4.07
N GLU A 130 -9.96 3.08 4.25
CA GLU A 130 -10.80 3.32 5.44
C GLU A 130 -11.97 2.34 5.54
N ASP A 131 -12.65 2.02 4.43
CA ASP A 131 -13.78 1.07 4.43
C ASP A 131 -13.38 -0.31 4.94
N ILE A 132 -12.13 -0.75 4.67
CA ILE A 132 -11.59 -2.00 5.24
C ILE A 132 -11.58 -1.94 6.77
N LEU A 133 -11.16 -0.83 7.37
CA LEU A 133 -11.17 -0.68 8.84
C LEU A 133 -12.59 -0.57 9.39
N GLN A 134 -13.49 0.11 8.69
CA GLN A 134 -14.90 0.24 9.07
C GLN A 134 -15.60 -1.11 9.09
N ARG A 135 -15.42 -1.93 8.04
CA ARG A 135 -15.94 -3.30 7.95
C ARG A 135 -15.35 -4.24 9.01
N LEU A 136 -14.10 -4.00 9.41
CA LEU A 136 -13.45 -4.70 10.51
C LEU A 136 -13.85 -4.16 11.90
N GLY A 137 -14.65 -3.09 11.99
CA GLY A 137 -15.03 -2.46 13.25
C GLY A 137 -13.85 -1.91 14.06
N LEU A 138 -12.76 -1.51 13.39
CA LEU A 138 -11.55 -1.01 14.05
C LEU A 138 -11.58 0.52 14.15
N PRO A 139 -11.48 1.12 15.34
CA PRO A 139 -11.40 2.57 15.49
C PRO A 139 -10.12 3.13 14.86
N TYR A 140 -10.24 4.20 14.09
CA TYR A 140 -9.11 4.81 13.39
C TYR A 140 -9.25 6.34 13.31
N ARG A 141 -8.16 7.00 12.90
CA ARG A 141 -8.15 8.39 12.46
C ARG A 141 -7.33 8.55 11.18
N THR A 142 -7.63 9.58 10.42
CA THR A 142 -6.90 9.91 9.18
C THR A 142 -6.17 11.23 9.36
N VAL A 143 -4.90 11.27 8.99
CA VAL A 143 -3.99 12.39 9.20
C VAL A 143 -3.40 12.80 7.85
N VAL A 144 -3.46 14.09 7.53
CA VAL A 144 -2.68 14.66 6.42
C VAL A 144 -1.26 14.88 6.90
N LEU A 145 -0.26 14.29 6.23
CA LEU A 145 1.14 14.50 6.59
C LEU A 145 1.60 15.92 6.29
N CYS A 146 2.39 16.48 7.19
CA CYS A 146 3.04 17.77 6.97
C CYS A 146 4.26 17.61 6.04
N SER A 147 4.74 18.72 5.47
CA SER A 147 5.84 18.68 4.49
C SER A 147 7.13 18.03 5.00
N GLY A 148 7.38 18.04 6.31
CA GLY A 148 8.55 17.40 6.91
C GLY A 148 8.46 15.88 7.06
N ASP A 149 7.25 15.32 6.95
CA ASP A 149 6.97 13.89 7.14
C ASP A 149 6.48 13.21 5.85
N THR A 150 6.06 14.00 4.85
CA THR A 150 5.72 13.48 3.51
C THR A 150 6.92 12.75 2.88
N GLY A 151 6.67 11.53 2.40
CA GLY A 151 7.67 10.69 1.76
C GLY A 151 8.29 11.31 0.51
N PHE A 152 9.54 10.93 0.20
CA PHE A 152 10.36 11.57 -0.82
C PHE A 152 9.74 11.70 -2.22
N SER A 153 8.91 10.73 -2.62
CA SER A 153 8.28 10.72 -3.94
C SER A 153 6.87 11.31 -3.94
N ALA A 154 6.24 11.48 -2.78
CA ALA A 154 4.85 11.89 -2.67
C ALA A 154 4.71 13.42 -2.72
N SER A 155 3.64 13.90 -3.35
CA SER A 155 3.22 15.30 -3.32
C SER A 155 2.22 15.58 -2.19
N LYS A 156 1.38 14.59 -1.84
CA LYS A 156 0.42 14.65 -0.74
C LYS A 156 0.19 13.22 -0.24
N THR A 157 0.14 13.07 1.09
CA THR A 157 -0.05 11.79 1.75
C THR A 157 -1.07 11.89 2.87
N TYR A 158 -1.96 10.91 2.95
CA TYR A 158 -2.78 10.61 4.10
C TYR A 158 -2.27 9.36 4.79
N ASP A 159 -2.03 9.44 6.09
CA ASP A 159 -1.83 8.26 6.91
C ASP A 159 -3.13 7.93 7.65
N ILE A 160 -3.48 6.65 7.64
CA ILE A 160 -4.58 6.11 8.43
C ILE A 160 -3.95 5.41 9.62
N GLU A 161 -4.36 5.80 10.82
CA GLU A 161 -3.83 5.27 12.07
C GLU A 161 -4.94 4.55 12.83
N VAL A 162 -4.69 3.29 13.23
CA VAL A 162 -5.63 2.45 13.98
C VAL A 162 -5.37 2.53 15.48
N TRP A 163 -6.43 2.49 16.28
CA TRP A 163 -6.34 2.47 17.74
C TRP A 163 -5.78 1.13 18.24
N LEU A 164 -4.76 1.19 19.10
CA LEU A 164 -4.17 0.03 19.77
C LEU A 164 -4.34 0.15 21.30
N PRO A 165 -5.36 -0.49 21.89
CA PRO A 165 -5.64 -0.41 23.33
C PRO A 165 -4.46 -0.75 24.24
N GLY A 166 -3.65 -1.75 23.88
CA GLY A 166 -2.49 -2.16 24.66
C GLY A 166 -1.35 -1.14 24.66
N GLN A 167 -1.40 -0.18 23.73
CA GLN A 167 -0.41 0.89 23.60
C GLN A 167 -0.95 2.28 23.94
N ASP A 168 -2.25 2.40 24.18
CA ASP A 168 -2.98 3.66 24.45
C ASP A 168 -2.69 4.75 23.42
N LYS A 169 -2.68 4.38 22.13
CA LYS A 169 -2.41 5.32 21.02
C LYS A 169 -2.90 4.80 19.67
N TYR A 170 -3.05 5.73 18.74
CA TYR A 170 -3.18 5.46 17.32
C TYR A 170 -1.80 5.13 16.70
N ARG A 171 -1.75 4.13 15.82
CA ARG A 171 -0.55 3.75 15.06
C ARG A 171 -0.89 3.61 13.57
N GLU A 172 -0.02 4.12 12.71
CA GLU A 172 -0.12 3.98 11.25
C GLU A 172 -0.42 2.52 10.86
N ILE A 173 -1.43 2.31 10.03
CA ILE A 173 -1.81 1.02 9.42
C ILE A 173 -1.88 1.10 7.89
N SER A 174 -2.04 2.31 7.36
CA SER A 174 -1.97 2.61 5.93
C SER A 174 -1.38 3.99 5.69
N SER A 175 -0.74 4.13 4.54
CA SER A 175 -0.29 5.39 3.98
C SER A 175 -0.75 5.45 2.52
N CYS A 176 -1.42 6.53 2.14
CA CYS A 176 -2.08 6.74 0.86
C CYS A 176 -1.53 8.02 0.22
N SER A 177 -0.86 7.91 -0.93
CA SER A 177 -0.06 8.98 -1.51
C SER A 177 -0.37 9.25 -2.98
N ASN A 178 -0.42 10.53 -3.36
CA ASN A 178 -0.41 10.98 -4.75
C ASN A 178 1.01 11.44 -5.11
N PHE A 179 1.57 10.86 -6.16
CA PHE A 179 2.94 11.12 -6.62
C PHE A 179 2.98 12.10 -7.80
N VAL A 180 1.81 12.56 -8.26
CA VAL A 180 1.69 13.39 -9.47
C VAL A 180 2.42 12.65 -10.60
N ASP A 181 3.28 13.32 -11.37
CA ASP A 181 4.03 12.71 -12.46
C ASP A 181 5.42 12.20 -12.05
N TYR A 182 5.77 12.18 -10.75
CA TYR A 182 7.12 11.86 -10.28
C TYR A 182 7.58 10.47 -10.73
N GLN A 183 6.78 9.44 -10.43
CA GLN A 183 7.11 8.06 -10.78
C GLN A 183 6.94 7.85 -12.28
N ALA A 184 5.87 8.40 -12.88
CA ALA A 184 5.61 8.32 -14.31
C ALA A 184 6.79 8.87 -15.16
N ARG A 185 7.40 9.98 -14.74
CA ARG A 185 8.60 10.54 -15.41
C ARG A 185 9.80 9.60 -15.36
N ARG A 186 10.03 8.96 -14.21
CA ARG A 186 11.18 8.07 -13.99
C ARG A 186 11.02 6.71 -14.66
N ALA A 187 9.79 6.20 -14.69
CA ALA A 187 9.44 4.94 -15.34
C ALA A 187 9.01 5.10 -16.81
N GLY A 188 8.91 6.33 -17.32
CA GLY A 188 8.56 6.61 -18.72
C GLY A 188 7.09 6.36 -19.10
N ILE A 189 6.19 6.36 -18.12
CA ILE A 189 4.78 5.97 -18.25
C ILE A 189 3.96 7.16 -18.74
N ARG A 190 3.46 7.06 -19.96
CA ARG A 190 2.75 8.16 -20.63
C ARG A 190 1.36 7.71 -21.06
N PHE A 191 0.53 8.66 -21.43
CA PHE A 191 -0.71 8.42 -22.15
C PHE A 191 -0.86 9.40 -23.31
N LYS A 192 -1.74 9.07 -24.25
CA LYS A 192 -2.05 9.93 -25.40
C LYS A 192 -3.53 10.29 -25.39
N ARG A 193 -3.80 11.60 -25.28
CA ARG A 193 -5.16 12.13 -25.43
C ARG A 193 -5.69 11.97 -26.84
N GLU A 194 -6.98 11.72 -26.96
CA GLU A 194 -7.65 11.60 -28.24
C GLU A 194 -7.50 12.90 -29.05
N GLY A 195 -7.16 12.76 -30.33
CA GLY A 195 -6.91 13.89 -31.24
C GLY A 195 -5.65 14.72 -30.94
N LYS A 196 -4.86 14.42 -29.91
CA LYS A 196 -3.60 15.13 -29.61
C LYS A 196 -2.38 14.43 -30.23
N LYS A 197 -1.41 15.24 -30.70
CA LYS A 197 -0.16 14.74 -31.27
C LYS A 197 0.90 14.38 -30.22
N LYS A 198 0.91 15.09 -29.08
CA LYS A 198 1.89 14.88 -28.00
C LYS A 198 1.31 13.95 -26.94
N THR A 199 2.19 13.19 -26.30
CA THR A 199 1.89 12.38 -25.12
C THR A 199 2.08 13.19 -23.84
N GLU A 200 1.36 12.84 -22.79
CA GLU A 200 1.47 13.41 -21.44
C GLU A 200 1.88 12.30 -20.45
N PHE A 201 2.44 12.65 -19.30
CA PHE A 201 2.68 11.68 -18.23
C PHE A 201 1.38 11.45 -17.46
N VAL A 202 1.11 10.21 -17.09
CA VAL A 202 0.03 9.90 -16.14
C VAL A 202 0.41 10.38 -14.74
N HIS A 203 -0.58 10.52 -13.86
CA HIS A 203 -0.32 10.56 -12.43
C HIS A 203 -0.42 9.18 -11.82
N THR A 204 0.44 8.89 -10.85
CA THR A 204 0.45 7.63 -10.11
C THR A 204 0.03 7.87 -8.66
N ILE A 205 -0.77 6.95 -8.11
CA ILE A 205 -1.26 6.99 -6.74
C ILE A 205 -1.09 5.59 -6.16
N ASN A 206 -0.75 5.48 -4.89
CA ASN A 206 -0.85 4.21 -4.18
C ASN A 206 -1.32 4.38 -2.75
N GLY A 207 -1.72 3.28 -2.14
CA GLY A 207 -1.80 3.19 -0.70
C GLY A 207 -2.05 1.77 -0.21
N SER A 208 -1.86 1.60 1.08
CA SER A 208 -2.01 0.30 1.72
C SER A 208 -3.50 0.01 1.95
N GLY A 209 -3.97 -1.18 1.59
CA GLY A 209 -5.34 -1.63 1.86
C GLY A 209 -5.38 -3.04 2.43
N LEU A 210 -4.66 -3.42 3.50
CA LEU A 210 -3.86 -2.68 4.48
C LEU A 210 -2.53 -3.44 4.74
N ALA A 211 -1.68 -2.94 5.64
CA ALA A 211 -0.60 -3.74 6.21
C ALA A 211 -1.17 -4.85 7.11
N MET A 212 -1.10 -6.11 6.68
CA MET A 212 -1.77 -7.23 7.34
C MET A 212 -1.27 -7.49 8.75
N GLY A 213 0.05 -7.38 9.00
CA GLY A 213 0.63 -7.61 10.32
C GLY A 213 0.11 -6.61 11.36
N ARG A 214 0.03 -5.33 10.98
CA ARG A 214 -0.54 -4.27 11.84
C ARG A 214 -2.05 -4.45 12.03
N THR A 215 -2.75 -4.88 10.97
CA THR A 215 -4.19 -5.20 11.06
C THR A 215 -4.45 -6.36 12.02
N LEU A 216 -3.61 -7.40 12.00
CA LEU A 216 -3.71 -8.51 12.94
C LEU A 216 -3.51 -8.03 14.38
N VAL A 217 -2.51 -7.18 14.65
CA VAL A 217 -2.31 -6.59 15.99
C VAL A 217 -3.54 -5.80 16.43
N ALA A 218 -4.10 -4.98 15.55
CA ALA A 218 -5.30 -4.20 15.86
C ALA A 218 -6.50 -5.10 16.20
N ILE A 219 -6.72 -6.19 15.45
CA ILE A 219 -7.79 -7.16 15.76
C ILE A 219 -7.54 -7.82 17.11
N LEU A 220 -6.33 -8.35 17.34
CA LEU A 220 -6.00 -9.03 18.59
C LEU A 220 -6.20 -8.12 19.81
N GLU A 221 -5.81 -6.84 19.73
CA GLU A 221 -5.94 -5.93 20.86
C GLU A 221 -7.38 -5.41 21.06
N ASN A 222 -8.13 -5.12 19.98
CA ASN A 222 -9.48 -4.55 20.08
C ASN A 222 -10.57 -5.61 20.32
N TYR A 223 -10.35 -6.86 19.93
CA TYR A 223 -11.33 -7.95 20.05
C TYR A 223 -11.01 -8.98 21.14
N GLN A 224 -9.99 -8.72 21.98
CA GLN A 224 -9.65 -9.59 23.11
C GLN A 224 -10.79 -9.70 24.13
N GLN A 225 -10.89 -10.86 24.76
CA GLN A 225 -11.85 -11.18 25.81
C GLN A 225 -11.13 -11.36 27.15
N SER A 226 -11.88 -11.37 28.25
CA SER A 226 -11.31 -11.50 29.59
C SER A 226 -10.61 -12.84 29.85
N ASP A 227 -10.97 -13.89 29.11
CA ASP A 227 -10.35 -15.22 29.15
C ASP A 227 -9.12 -15.36 28.23
N GLY A 228 -8.76 -14.31 27.50
CA GLY A 228 -7.66 -14.30 26.53
C GLY A 228 -8.02 -14.80 25.13
N SER A 229 -9.27 -15.24 24.91
CA SER A 229 -9.77 -15.52 23.56
C SER A 229 -9.95 -14.23 22.77
N VAL A 230 -10.05 -14.33 21.44
CA VAL A 230 -10.25 -13.19 20.54
C VAL A 230 -11.49 -13.42 19.70
N GLU A 231 -12.43 -12.49 19.77
CA GLU A 231 -13.60 -12.51 18.90
C GLU A 231 -13.20 -12.17 17.46
N ILE A 232 -13.76 -12.90 16.49
CA ILE A 232 -13.48 -12.67 15.08
C ILE A 232 -14.46 -11.61 14.56
N PRO A 233 -13.96 -10.48 13.98
CA PRO A 233 -14.80 -9.50 13.32
C PRO A 233 -15.76 -10.15 12.33
N GLU A 234 -17.02 -9.72 12.31
CA GLU A 234 -18.08 -10.36 11.51
C GLU A 234 -17.68 -10.51 10.03
N ALA A 235 -17.09 -9.46 9.45
CA ALA A 235 -16.62 -9.45 8.06
C ALA A 235 -15.59 -10.55 7.74
N LEU A 236 -14.86 -11.06 8.74
CA LEU A 236 -13.87 -12.12 8.58
C LEU A 236 -14.41 -13.53 8.76
N ARG A 237 -15.60 -13.71 9.37
CA ARG A 237 -16.13 -15.04 9.72
C ARG A 237 -16.30 -15.95 8.50
N GLN A 238 -16.75 -15.40 7.36
CA GLN A 238 -16.87 -16.15 6.11
C GLN A 238 -15.52 -16.70 5.60
N TYR A 239 -14.41 -15.98 5.83
CA TYR A 239 -13.05 -16.40 5.47
C TYR A 239 -12.46 -17.39 6.48
N MET A 240 -13.12 -17.59 7.61
CA MET A 240 -12.70 -18.43 8.73
C MET A 240 -13.65 -19.64 8.91
N GLY A 241 -14.43 -19.99 7.88
CA GLY A 241 -15.36 -21.13 7.94
C GLY A 241 -16.51 -20.95 8.93
N GLY A 242 -16.93 -19.71 9.19
CA GLY A 242 -17.99 -19.37 10.16
C GLY A 242 -17.52 -19.34 11.61
N MET A 243 -16.22 -19.50 11.88
CA MET A 243 -15.67 -19.37 13.23
C MET A 243 -15.92 -17.96 13.77
N GLU A 244 -16.39 -17.87 15.02
CA GLU A 244 -16.71 -16.59 15.68
C GLU A 244 -15.63 -16.16 16.69
N ARG A 245 -14.75 -17.07 17.11
CA ARG A 245 -13.74 -16.84 18.15
C ARG A 245 -12.51 -17.73 17.94
N ILE A 246 -11.33 -17.22 18.32
CA ILE A 246 -10.07 -17.97 18.38
C ILE A 246 -9.64 -18.07 19.85
N GLY A 247 -9.22 -19.27 20.28
CA GLY A 247 -8.74 -19.53 21.64
C GLY A 247 -9.75 -20.26 22.50
#